data_AF-A0AAW9F9L4-F1
#
_entry.id   AF-A0AAW9F9L4-F1
#
_cell.length_a   1.000
_cell.length_b   1.000
_cell.length_c   1.000
_cell.angle_alpha   90.00
_cell.angle_beta   90.00
_cell.angle_gamma   90.00
#
_symmetry.space_group_name_H-M   'P 1'
#
loop_
_entity.id
_entity.type
_entity.pdbx_description
1 polymer ?
#
loop_
_entity_poly.entity_id
_entity_poly.type
_entity_poly.pdbx_seq_one_letter_code
_entity_poly.pdbx_strand_id
1 'polypeptide(L)'
;MVDVATLDKKLFAPLEAAYDSLITMRHIRASLIRFVSSEDEEDQMHLQGFPEYELSELEGVKEDLDRLYRECIGRTLGSSDMRVRG
;
A
#
# COMPACT_ATOMS: atom_id res chain seq x y z
N MET A 1 -2.06 9.01 15.19
CA MET A 1 -1.48 10.07 14.32
C MET A 1 -1.14 11.33 15.11
N VAL A 2 -2.08 11.93 15.84
CA VAL A 2 -1.84 13.13 16.65
C VAL A 2 -0.70 12.94 17.65
N ASP A 3 -0.65 11.82 18.37
CA ASP A 3 0.42 11.56 19.35
C ASP A 3 1.81 11.55 18.69
N VAL A 4 1.94 10.93 17.50
CA VAL A 4 3.20 10.92 16.74
C VAL A 4 3.54 12.31 16.20
N ALA A 5 2.56 13.06 15.71
CA ALA A 5 2.76 14.46 15.28
C ALA A 5 3.30 15.35 16.41
N THR A 6 2.89 15.03 17.64
CA THR A 6 3.28 15.77 18.85
C THR A 6 4.64 15.33 19.39
N LEU A 7 4.99 14.05 19.24
CA LEU A 7 6.20 13.44 19.77
C LEU A 7 7.39 13.52 18.81
N ASP A 8 7.17 13.29 17.52
CA ASP A 8 8.21 13.32 16.50
C ASP A 8 7.64 13.74 15.13
N LYS A 9 7.80 15.03 14.83
CA LYS A 9 7.37 15.63 13.57
C LYS A 9 8.08 15.04 12.35
N LYS A 10 9.31 14.53 12.50
CA LYS A 10 10.04 13.88 11.39
C LYS A 10 9.46 12.51 11.08
N LEU A 11 9.04 11.77 12.11
CA LEU A 11 8.39 10.47 11.94
C LEU A 11 6.93 10.59 11.47
N PHE A 12 6.26 11.70 11.78
CA PHE A 12 4.86 11.89 11.41
C PHE A 12 4.62 11.82 9.90
N ALA A 13 5.40 12.55 9.09
CA ALA A 13 5.23 12.59 7.64
C ALA A 13 5.35 11.21 6.95
N PRO A 14 6.39 10.39 7.19
CA PRO A 14 6.47 9.05 6.61
C PRO A 14 5.41 8.09 7.18
N LEU A 15 4.97 8.28 8.43
CA LEU A 15 3.87 7.49 9.00
C LEU A 15 2.53 7.81 8.34
N GLU A 16 2.29 9.08 8.03
CA GLU A 16 1.08 9.54 7.34
C GLU A 16 1.02 8.99 5.93
N ALA A 17 2.10 9.13 5.16
CA ALA A 17 2.21 8.55 3.82
C ALA A 17 1.95 7.03 3.86
N ALA A 18 2.65 6.30 4.73
CA ALA A 18 2.45 4.85 4.87
C ALA A 18 1.03 4.45 5.27
N TYR A 19 0.35 5.26 6.08
CA TYR A 19 -1.05 5.01 6.46
C TYR A 19 -1.97 5.13 5.25
N ASP A 20 -1.80 6.18 4.45
CA ASP A 20 -2.56 6.38 3.21
C ASP A 20 -2.27 5.26 2.20
N SER A 21 -1.00 4.83 2.08
CA SER A 21 -0.62 3.69 1.24
C SER A 21 -1.33 2.39 1.64
N LEU A 22 -1.55 2.15 2.94
CA LEU A 22 -2.31 0.98 3.41
C LEU A 22 -3.80 1.06 3.02
N ILE A 23 -4.37 2.26 2.97
CA ILE A 23 -5.72 2.48 2.48
C ILE A 23 -5.77 2.17 0.98
N THR A 24 -4.84 2.68 0.19
CA THR A 24 -4.72 2.40 -1.25
C THR A 24 -4.61 0.90 -1.51
N MET A 25 -3.71 0.20 -0.81
CA MET A 25 -3.56 -1.25 -0.93
C MET A 25 -4.85 -2.01 -0.62
N ARG A 26 -5.62 -1.55 0.37
CA ARG A 26 -6.93 -2.14 0.70
C ARG A 26 -7.94 -1.95 -0.42
N HIS A 27 -7.95 -0.77 -1.05
CA HIS A 27 -8.83 -0.48 -2.19
C HIS A 27 -8.47 -1.35 -3.39
N ILE A 28 -7.18 -1.43 -3.75
CA ILE A 28 -6.69 -2.29 -4.83
C ILE A 28 -7.11 -3.75 -4.61
N ARG A 29 -6.91 -4.27 -3.40
CA ARG A 29 -7.34 -5.64 -3.06
C ARG A 29 -8.85 -5.82 -3.22
N ALA A 30 -9.65 -4.86 -2.75
CA ALA A 30 -11.11 -4.94 -2.84
C ALA A 30 -11.59 -4.89 -4.29
N SER A 31 -11.02 -3.99 -5.11
CA SER A 31 -11.31 -3.88 -6.54
C SER A 31 -10.94 -5.16 -7.28
N LEU A 32 -9.76 -5.72 -7.03
CA LEU A 32 -9.36 -6.99 -7.64
C LEU A 32 -10.35 -8.11 -7.31
N ILE A 33 -10.70 -8.27 -6.03
CA ILE A 33 -11.68 -9.28 -5.60
C ILE A 33 -13.03 -9.08 -6.30
N ARG A 34 -13.51 -7.83 -6.38
CA ARG A 34 -14.76 -7.51 -7.07
C ARG A 34 -14.67 -7.92 -8.55
N PHE A 35 -13.66 -7.44 -9.26
CA PHE A 35 -13.55 -7.65 -10.71
C PHE A 35 -13.41 -9.13 -11.08
N VAL A 36 -12.68 -9.93 -10.30
CA VAL A 36 -12.57 -11.38 -10.57
C VAL A 36 -13.81 -12.18 -10.15
N SER A 37 -14.63 -11.66 -9.24
CA SER A 37 -15.81 -12.37 -8.71
C SER A 37 -17.13 -11.92 -9.32
N SER A 38 -17.13 -10.83 -10.11
CA SER A 38 -18.32 -10.23 -10.69
C SER A 38 -18.72 -10.92 -11.99
N GLU A 39 -20.01 -11.12 -12.18
CA GLU A 39 -20.61 -11.57 -13.46
C GLU A 39 -20.96 -10.37 -14.36
N ASP A 40 -20.74 -9.14 -13.89
CA ASP A 40 -20.98 -7.91 -14.63
C ASP A 40 -19.91 -7.70 -15.71
N GLU A 41 -20.33 -7.53 -16.96
CA GLU A 41 -19.43 -7.31 -18.09
C GLU A 41 -18.58 -6.04 -17.94
N GLU A 42 -19.09 -4.99 -17.29
CA GLU A 42 -18.37 -3.74 -17.03
C GLU A 42 -17.24 -3.98 -16.02
N ASP A 43 -17.50 -4.72 -14.95
CA ASP A 43 -16.48 -5.12 -13.96
C ASP A 43 -15.39 -6.00 -14.60
N GLN A 44 -15.75 -6.87 -15.56
CA GLN A 44 -14.80 -7.69 -16.31
C GLN A 44 -13.96 -6.87 -17.30
N MET A 45 -14.54 -5.82 -17.92
CA MET A 45 -13.79 -4.91 -18.78
C MET A 45 -12.73 -4.13 -18.02
N HIS A 46 -12.98 -3.78 -16.76
CA HIS A 46 -11.98 -3.11 -15.92
C HIS A 46 -10.71 -3.94 -15.69
N LEU A 47 -10.77 -5.29 -15.79
CA LEU A 47 -9.58 -6.14 -15.70
C LEU A 47 -8.57 -5.92 -16.83
N GLN A 48 -8.98 -5.38 -17.98
CA GLN A 48 -8.08 -5.22 -19.14
C GLN A 48 -7.08 -4.05 -19.03
N GLY A 49 -7.11 -3.26 -17.96
CA GLY A 49 -6.08 -2.25 -17.65
C GLY A 49 -5.75 -2.11 -16.16
N PHE A 50 -6.44 -2.89 -15.33
CA PHE A 50 -6.24 -2.95 -13.89
C PHE A 50 -4.84 -3.45 -13.50
N PRO A 51 -4.22 -4.43 -14.17
CA PRO A 51 -2.88 -4.84 -13.80
C PRO A 51 -1.87 -3.70 -13.96
N GLU A 52 -1.91 -2.93 -15.04
CA GLU A 52 -0.91 -1.90 -15.32
C GLU A 52 -1.01 -0.71 -14.36
N TYR A 53 -2.22 -0.19 -14.12
CA TYR A 53 -2.41 0.96 -13.25
C TYR A 53 -2.16 0.61 -11.78
N GLU A 54 -2.77 -0.48 -11.29
CA GLU A 54 -2.68 -0.85 -9.88
C GLU A 54 -1.32 -1.43 -9.50
N LEU A 55 -0.55 -2.00 -10.44
CA LEU A 55 0.85 -2.36 -10.17
C LEU A 55 1.70 -1.11 -9.89
N SER A 56 1.49 -0.02 -10.64
CA SER A 56 2.21 1.24 -10.40
C SER A 56 1.85 1.86 -9.04
N GLU A 57 0.57 1.82 -8.66
CA GLU A 57 0.13 2.25 -7.33
C GLU A 57 0.74 1.39 -6.21
N LEU A 58 0.85 0.06 -6.41
CA LEU A 58 1.48 -0.84 -5.46
C LEU A 58 3.00 -0.60 -5.32
N GLU A 59 3.68 -0.15 -6.38
CA GLU A 59 5.07 0.29 -6.28
C GLU A 59 5.21 1.51 -5.38
N GLY A 60 4.34 2.53 -5.53
CA GLY A 60 4.29 3.68 -4.64
C GLY A 60 4.00 3.29 -3.19
N VAL A 61 3.04 2.39 -2.97
CA VAL A 61 2.76 1.84 -1.63
C VAL A 61 4.00 1.19 -1.01
N LYS A 62 4.76 0.43 -1.81
CA LYS A 62 5.98 -0.22 -1.32
C LYS A 62 7.05 0.80 -0.96
N GLU A 63 7.22 1.86 -1.74
CA GLU A 63 8.19 2.93 -1.46
C GLU A 63 7.88 3.66 -0.15
N ASP A 64 6.62 4.01 0.09
CA ASP A 64 6.18 4.69 1.32
C ASP A 64 6.35 3.80 2.56
N LEU A 65 6.03 2.52 2.46
CA LEU A 65 6.25 1.55 3.54
C LEU A 65 7.74 1.33 3.81
N ASP A 66 8.57 1.22 2.78
CA ASP A 66 10.02 1.11 2.92
C ASP A 66 10.62 2.38 3.55
N ARG A 67 10.13 3.56 3.16
CA ARG A 67 10.53 4.83 3.77
C ARG A 67 10.24 4.86 5.26
N LEU A 68 9.02 4.52 5.68
CA LEU A 68 8.68 4.44 7.11
C LEU A 68 9.55 3.40 7.83
N TYR A 69 9.75 2.24 7.21
CA TYR A 69 10.59 1.18 7.79
C TYR A 69 12.04 1.63 8.00
N ARG A 70 12.62 2.35 7.03
CA ARG A 70 13.96 2.96 7.14
C ARG A 70 14.04 4.00 8.25
N GLU A 71 13.04 4.85 8.40
CA GLU A 71 13.03 5.86 9.47
C GLU A 71 12.94 5.21 10.85
N CYS A 72 12.19 4.11 10.98
CA CYS A 72 12.04 3.37 12.24
C CYS A 72 13.25 2.48 12.58
N ILE A 73 13.87 1.83 11.59
CA ILE A 73 14.82 0.71 11.80
C ILE A 73 16.21 1.02 11.23
N GLY A 74 16.35 2.01 10.35
CA GLY A 74 17.62 2.42 9.75
C GLY A 74 18.09 1.55 8.58
N ARG A 75 17.25 0.63 8.08
CA ARG A 75 17.56 -0.26 6.93
C ARG A 75 16.36 -0.39 6.00
N THR A 76 16.58 -0.88 4.78
CA THR A 76 15.52 -1.06 3.77
C THR A 76 14.69 -2.32 4.06
N LEU A 77 13.42 -2.32 3.69
CA LEU A 77 12.53 -3.46 3.71
C LEU A 77 12.98 -4.48 2.66
N GLY A 78 13.58 -5.59 3.11
CA GLY A 78 14.01 -6.68 2.21
C GLY A 78 12.91 -7.71 1.98
N SER A 79 13.04 -8.50 0.90
CA SER A 79 12.11 -9.62 0.59
C SER A 79 11.99 -10.63 1.74
N SER A 80 13.03 -10.76 2.57
CA SER A 80 13.03 -11.64 3.75
C SER A 80 12.26 -11.08 4.95
N ASP A 81 12.06 -9.75 5.01
CA ASP A 81 11.35 -9.06 6.09
C ASP A 81 9.83 -9.05 5.86
N MET A 82 9.39 -9.19 4.61
CA MET A 82 7.99 -9.25 4.20
C MET A 82 7.41 -10.68 4.34
N ARG A 83 7.58 -11.31 5.51
CA ARG A 83 6.93 -12.59 5.82
C ARG A 83 5.53 -12.35 6.38
N VAL A 84 4.53 -12.42 5.52
CA VAL A 84 3.14 -12.63 5.97
C VAL A 84 3.10 -14.01 6.61
N ARG A 85 2.98 -14.06 7.94
CA ARG A 85 2.66 -15.31 8.65
C ARG A 85 1.24 -15.70 8.27
N GLY A 86 1.13 -16.60 7.30
CA GLY A 86 -0.10 -17.36 7.02
C GLY A 86 -0.39 -18.36 8.12
#